data_AF-A0A7I8F076-F1
#
_entry.id   AF-A0A7I8F076-F1
#
_cell.length_a   1.000
_cell.length_b   1.000
_cell.length_c   1.000
_cell.angle_alpha   90.00
_cell.angle_beta   90.00
_cell.angle_gamma   90.00
#
_symmetry.space_group_name_H-M   'P 1'
#
loop_
_entity.id
_entity.type
_entity.pdbx_description
1 polymer ?
#
loop_
_entity_poly.entity_id
_entity_poly.type
_entity_poly.pdbx_seq_one_letter_code
_entity_poly.pdbx_strand_id
1 'polypeptide(L)'
;MLIVNDEHRIAAGIKSLSKRCSYCSKPLAEYPLIMNDDAGFAVFHAACAAALATDIMVDLYTFFRPPAPYSHLFTLTAVTSNGEGENHVVNGS
;
A
#
# COMPACT_ATOMS: atom_id res chain seq x y z
N MET A 1 0.67 16.37 10.60
CA MET A 1 -0.64 16.58 9.91
C MET A 1 -1.48 17.67 10.58
N LEU A 2 -1.84 18.72 9.83
CA LEU A 2 -2.67 19.83 10.32
C LEU A 2 -3.89 20.04 9.40
N ILE A 3 -5.04 20.40 9.98
CA ILE A 3 -6.19 20.90 9.20
C ILE A 3 -5.78 22.23 8.56
N VAL A 4 -5.95 22.33 7.25
CA VAL A 4 -5.42 23.45 6.48
C VAL A 4 -6.32 24.68 6.64
N ASN A 5 -5.73 25.79 7.08
CA ASN A 5 -6.32 27.13 7.00
C ASN A 5 -5.66 27.90 5.83
N ASP A 6 -6.14 29.11 5.53
CA ASP A 6 -5.63 29.88 4.40
C ASP A 6 -4.13 30.26 4.54
N GLU A 7 -3.64 30.46 5.76
CA GLU A 7 -2.21 30.73 6.02
C GLU A 7 -1.33 29.52 5.67
N HIS A 8 -1.75 28.31 6.07
CA HIS A 8 -1.09 27.06 5.72
C HIS A 8 -1.10 26.81 4.20
N ARG A 9 -2.17 27.20 3.49
CA ARG A 9 -2.22 27.11 2.02
C ARG A 9 -1.17 27.98 1.34
N ILE A 10 -1.00 29.21 1.83
CA ILE A 10 0.00 30.14 1.31
C ILE A 10 1.40 29.60 1.56
N ALA A 11 1.68 29.10 2.77
CA ALA A 11 2.96 28.50 3.13
C ALA A 11 3.32 27.27 2.27
N ALA A 12 2.32 26.44 1.92
CA ALA A 12 2.49 25.29 1.02
C ALA A 12 2.60 25.66 -0.48
N GLY A 13 2.67 26.96 -0.81
CA GLY A 13 2.74 27.45 -2.18
C GLY A 13 1.48 27.14 -3.00
N ILE A 14 0.35 26.84 -2.36
CA ILE A 14 -0.92 26.52 -3.02
C ILE A 14 -1.63 27.82 -3.37
N LYS A 15 -1.19 28.43 -4.48
CA LYS A 15 -1.75 29.68 -5.01
C LYS A 15 -3.16 29.52 -5.60
N SER A 16 -3.63 28.28 -5.80
CA SER A 16 -4.95 27.98 -6.35
C SER A 16 -5.53 26.68 -5.82
N LEU A 17 -6.84 26.67 -5.55
CA LEU A 17 -7.62 25.46 -5.23
C LEU A 17 -7.78 24.51 -6.44
N SER A 18 -7.36 24.94 -7.63
CA SER A 18 -7.24 24.07 -8.82
C SER A 18 -6.08 23.09 -8.74
N LYS A 19 -5.14 23.27 -7.79
CA LYS A 19 -4.10 22.26 -7.52
C LYS A 19 -4.80 20.95 -7.12
N ARG A 20 -4.25 19.83 -7.60
CA ARG A 20 -4.86 18.51 -7.43
C ARG A 20 -4.22 17.76 -6.27
N CYS A 21 -5.05 17.03 -5.52
CA CYS A 21 -4.62 16.05 -4.52
C CYS A 21 -3.79 14.97 -5.24
N SER A 22 -2.60 14.64 -4.72
CA SER A 22 -1.73 13.63 -5.33
C SER A 22 -2.28 12.20 -5.22
N TYR A 23 -3.18 11.95 -4.26
CA TYR A 23 -3.80 10.64 -4.08
C TYR A 23 -4.93 10.39 -5.09
N CYS A 24 -5.92 11.29 -5.16
CA CYS A 24 -7.13 11.06 -5.97
C CYS A 24 -7.16 11.87 -7.28
N SER A 25 -6.16 12.71 -7.54
CA SER A 25 -6.09 13.61 -8.71
C SER A 25 -7.24 14.63 -8.84
N LYS A 26 -8.12 14.75 -7.84
CA LYS A 26 -9.20 15.75 -7.80
C LYS A 26 -8.70 17.11 -7.28
N PRO A 27 -9.34 18.23 -7.65
CA PRO A 27 -9.00 19.55 -7.14
C PRO A 27 -9.08 19.63 -5.61
N LEU A 28 -8.21 20.44 -5.00
CA LEU A 28 -8.19 20.71 -3.56
C LEU A 28 -9.26 21.75 -3.13
N ALA A 29 -10.18 22.12 -4.02
CA ALA A 29 -11.30 22.99 -3.69
C ALA A 29 -12.31 22.37 -2.71
N GLU A 30 -12.29 21.04 -2.55
CA GLU A 30 -13.18 20.31 -1.66
C GLU A 30 -12.61 20.29 -0.22
N TYR A 31 -13.37 20.78 0.76
CA TYR A 31 -13.04 20.68 2.18
C TYR A 31 -13.54 19.35 2.77
N PRO A 32 -12.88 18.76 3.80
CA PRO A 32 -11.70 19.25 4.52
C PRO A 32 -10.35 18.78 3.92
N LEU A 33 -9.29 19.58 4.14
CA LEU A 33 -7.92 19.32 3.67
C LEU A 33 -6.95 19.08 4.83
N ILE A 34 -5.98 18.20 4.61
CA ILE A 34 -4.87 17.90 5.54
C ILE A 34 -3.54 18.19 4.85
N MET A 35 -2.65 18.89 5.55
CA MET A 35 -1.28 19.12 5.13
C MET A 35 -0.32 18.22 5.90
N ASN A 36 0.56 17.57 5.16
CA ASN A 36 1.72 16.87 5.69
C ASN A 36 2.79 17.90 6.12
N ASP A 37 3.41 17.66 7.26
CA ASP A 37 4.46 18.45 7.89
C ASP A 37 5.87 18.20 7.32
N ASP A 38 6.01 17.28 6.36
CA ASP A 38 7.26 17.08 5.62
C ASP A 38 7.69 18.33 4.84
N ALA A 39 8.98 18.42 4.50
CA ALA A 39 9.60 19.56 3.78
C ALA A 39 8.91 19.94 2.46
N GLY A 40 8.12 19.04 1.87
CA GLY A 40 7.34 19.27 0.65
C GLY A 40 5.95 19.87 0.87
N PHE A 41 5.47 19.99 2.12
CA PHE A 41 4.14 20.51 2.49
C PHE A 41 3.00 19.96 1.62
N ALA A 42 2.97 18.63 1.44
CA ALA A 42 1.97 17.99 0.60
C ALA A 42 0.57 18.15 1.19
N VAL A 43 -0.41 18.53 0.37
CA VAL A 43 -1.81 18.73 0.80
C VAL A 43 -2.73 17.72 0.12
N PHE A 44 -3.59 17.13 0.93
CA PHE A 44 -4.54 16.09 0.55
C PHE A 44 -5.94 16.45 1.03
N HIS A 45 -6.96 15.85 0.41
CA HIS A 45 -8.26 15.76 1.09
C HIS A 45 -8.11 14.92 2.35
N ALA A 46 -8.85 15.24 3.41
CA ALA A 46 -8.76 14.51 4.67
C ALA A 46 -9.04 13.01 4.51
N ALA A 47 -10.05 12.65 3.70
CA ALA A 47 -10.35 11.27 3.38
C ALA A 47 -9.19 10.57 2.62
N CYS A 48 -8.52 11.29 1.72
CA CYS A 48 -7.36 10.76 0.99
C CYS A 48 -6.15 10.57 1.91
N ALA A 49 -5.91 11.50 2.84
CA ALA A 49 -4.88 11.36 3.86
C ALA A 49 -5.13 10.16 4.79
N ALA A 50 -6.38 9.95 5.21
CA ALA A 50 -6.77 8.79 6.02
C ALA A 50 -6.61 7.46 5.27
N ALA A 51 -6.98 7.44 3.98
CA ALA A 51 -6.77 6.27 3.13
C ALA A 51 -5.27 5.94 3.00
N LEU A 52 -4.44 6.93 2.67
CA LEU A 52 -2.99 6.75 2.58
C LEU A 52 -2.37 6.27 3.89
N ALA A 53 -2.78 6.81 5.04
CA ALA A 53 -2.32 6.34 6.33
C ALA A 53 -2.72 4.88 6.60
N THR A 54 -3.91 4.48 6.15
CA THR A 54 -4.39 3.09 6.26
C THR A 54 -3.55 2.15 5.40
N ASP A 55 -3.29 2.52 4.15
CA ASP A 55 -2.46 1.75 3.22
C ASP A 55 -1.07 1.50 3.83
N ILE A 56 -0.43 2.55 4.37
CA ILE A 56 0.87 2.45 5.06
C ILE A 56 0.79 1.53 6.29
N MET A 57 -0.26 1.64 7.11
CA MET A 57 -0.42 0.78 8.28
C MET A 57 -0.59 -0.69 7.91
N VAL A 58 -1.30 -0.99 6.84
CA VAL A 58 -1.47 -2.36 6.33
C VAL A 58 -0.13 -2.91 5.84
N ASP A 59 0.62 -2.14 5.07
CA ASP A 59 1.95 -2.54 4.58
C ASP A 59 2.90 -2.83 5.76
N LEU A 60 2.97 -1.91 6.74
CA LEU A 60 3.78 -2.11 7.93
C LEU A 60 3.34 -3.33 8.75
N TYR A 61 2.03 -3.55 8.88
CA TYR A 61 1.52 -4.74 9.58
C TYR A 61 2.00 -6.02 8.91
N THR A 62 1.88 -6.12 7.58
CA THR A 62 2.34 -7.31 6.85
C THR A 62 3.85 -7.50 6.93
N PHE A 63 4.62 -6.41 6.99
CA PHE A 63 6.07 -6.46 7.19
C PHE A 63 6.45 -7.01 8.57
N PHE A 64 5.83 -6.50 9.65
CA PHE A 64 6.15 -6.94 11.02
C PHE A 64 5.49 -8.26 11.42
N ARG A 65 4.40 -8.64 10.74
CA ARG A 65 3.66 -9.88 10.96
C ARG A 65 3.37 -10.54 9.61
N PRO A 66 4.40 -11.09 8.95
CA PRO A 66 4.19 -11.76 7.69
C PRO A 66 3.20 -12.92 7.89
N PRO A 67 2.31 -13.18 6.92
CA PRO A 67 1.44 -14.35 6.99
C PRO A 67 2.31 -15.60 7.11
N ALA A 68 1.78 -16.63 7.79
CA ALA A 68 2.46 -17.90 7.88
C ALA A 68 2.77 -18.41 6.46
N PRO A 69 3.95 -19.01 6.22
CA PRO A 69 4.23 -19.66 4.96
C PRO A 69 3.10 -20.64 4.63
N TYR A 70 2.64 -20.62 3.39
CA TYR A 70 1.69 -21.64 2.93
C TYR A 70 2.32 -23.02 3.12
N SER A 71 1.52 -23.98 3.62
CA SER A 71 1.92 -25.37 3.58
C SER A 71 2.17 -25.75 2.13
N HIS A 72 3.39 -26.22 1.83
CA HIS A 72 3.72 -26.72 0.51
C HIS A 72 2.85 -27.96 0.25
N LEU A 73 1.76 -27.78 -0.50
CA LEU A 73 0.83 -28.88 -0.82
C LEU A 73 1.47 -29.87 -1.81
N PHE A 74 2.41 -29.41 -2.64
CA PHE A 74 3.13 -30.24 -3.59
C PHE A 74 4.57 -29.73 -3.73
N THR A 75 5.55 -30.60 -3.47
CA THR A 75 6.94 -30.39 -3.88
C THR A 75 7.14 -31.15 -5.17
N LEU A 76 7.44 -30.45 -6.28
CA LEU A 76 7.85 -31.09 -7.53
C LEU A 76 9.23 -31.72 -7.31
N THR A 77 9.26 -33.01 -6.97
CA THR A 77 10.49 -33.80 -7.03
C THR A 77 10.84 -34.01 -8.49
N ALA A 78 11.98 -33.45 -8.92
CA ALA A 78 12.53 -33.75 -10.22
C ALA A 78 12.86 -35.25 -10.27
N VAL A 79 12.21 -35.98 -11.16
CA VAL A 79 12.59 -37.36 -11.47
C VAL A 79 13.94 -37.30 -12.15
N THR A 80 15.02 -37.58 -11.42
CA THR A 80 16.31 -37.81 -12.04
C THR A 80 16.19 -39.08 -12.87
N SER A 81 16.24 -38.95 -14.20
CA SER A 81 16.26 -40.07 -15.13
C SER A 81 17.60 -40.80 -15.06
N ASN A 82 17.86 -41.48 -13.94
CA ASN A 82 18.97 -42.40 -13.81
C ASN A 82 18.42 -43.74 -13.34
N GLY A 83 18.26 -44.67 -14.29
CA GLY A 83 18.16 -46.09 -14.01
C GLY A 83 16.73 -46.62 -13.95
N GLU A 84 16.48 -47.58 -14.83
CA GLU A 84 15.42 -48.58 -14.83
C GLU A 84 15.02 -49.02 -13.40
N GLY A 85 13.72 -49.04 -13.12
CA GLY A 85 13.18 -49.64 -11.90
C GLY A 85 11.75 -49.18 -11.62
N GLU A 86 10.79 -50.07 -11.88
CA GLU A 86 9.41 -49.99 -11.42
C GLU A 86 9.32 -49.49 -9.96
N ASN A 87 8.28 -48.71 -9.62
CA ASN A 87 7.40 -49.01 -8.47
C ASN A 87 6.26 -48.00 -8.31
N HIS A 88 5.05 -48.50 -8.56
CA HIS A 88 3.83 -48.34 -7.78
C HIS A 88 3.47 -46.94 -7.24
N VAL A 89 2.55 -46.26 -7.95
CA VAL A 89 1.81 -45.10 -7.43
C VAL A 89 0.63 -45.61 -6.60
N VAL A 90 0.71 -45.46 -5.27
CA VAL A 90 -0.45 -45.61 -4.37
C VAL A 90 -1.14 -44.25 -4.27
N ASN A 91 -2.35 -44.16 -4.85
CA ASN A 91 -3.27 -43.05 -4.57
C ASN A 91 -3.78 -43.19 -3.13
N GLY A 92 -3.55 -42.17 -2.31
CA GLY A 92 -4.10 -42.07 -0.95
C GLY A 92 -5.09 -40.90 -0.87
N SER A 93 -6.35 -41.28 -0.62
CA SER A 93 -7.56 -40.56 -0.18
C SER A 93 -7.51 -39.06 0.12
#